data_AF-A7VNX1-F1
#
_entry.id   AF-A7VNX1-F1
#
_cell.length_a   1.000
_cell.length_b   1.000
_cell.length_c   1.000
_cell.angle_alpha   90.00
_cell.angle_beta   90.00
_cell.angle_gamma   90.00
#
_symmetry.space_group_name_H-M   'P 1'
#
loop_
_entity.id
_entity.type
_entity.pdbx_description
1 polymer ?
#
loop_
_entity_poly.entity_id
_entity_poly.type
_entity_poly.pdbx_seq_one_letter_code
_entity_poly.pdbx_strand_id
1 'polypeptide(L)'
;MVYKEITVDVWRKPNEEVRVIQEEAEGRALVVHVFDSAAPLDLSQKSVFVYIQKPDDKLIYAQAQVSGNTASIALTGQMMSAYGRTKLFELEVVGNRGQVLKITLPVLYIVKSAYHDAIESTNEFSVLTENLQKVQSAVQKAESAVQAAENANESVEQIAGKTQILERNITAAEAKRVETENLRCANEELRENAEASRKVEFSEWKDASITALETVASAAAEADQAAERANRAAEKMEGLQIPEIGQMISEIIEDEKGKNGGIAALDQEGKISPMPNASDVGAREASWLPTTIEIGAVSITEKGEANGIATLNSQGRLVQMPDAEDVGAHPNTWLPAASEIGAVPNLLINSSFSINQRGQEVYTRTSGQHIYTVDRWMAYGCSSVAREANTSPAVTPYQLKIGLANPGQSTFLQPIENFEALTGSTISISFWIKADAEEQFNVIFGLDANPITAATTWKEFKIAIPSVQIGAFVTHGLCLQTVSNTPAATYYQFAAPQVVFGSATDQYHMPDPSLEMVRCRRYFYSLNSSKSRYAMVGQGYARWSDLTLVGVPVTLAVPMRIQAPIVTMSGTIGTMGLPNVINAISVESYYSTENIMRLRFKMNGELEANTCYEIAARNDADANITLDAEIYA
;
A
#
# COMPACT_ATOMS: atom_id res chain seq x y z
N MET A 1 -14.21 -51.28 50.81
CA MET A 1 -12.93 -51.78 51.37
C MET A 1 -13.08 -51.90 52.88
N VAL A 2 -12.77 -53.05 53.46
CA VAL A 2 -12.85 -53.30 54.92
C VAL A 2 -11.50 -53.69 55.48
N TYR A 3 -11.25 -53.32 56.74
CA TYR A 3 -9.96 -53.53 57.40
C TYR A 3 -10.13 -54.45 58.60
N LYS A 4 -9.15 -55.34 58.84
CA LYS A 4 -9.03 -56.08 60.09
C LYS A 4 -7.68 -55.76 60.72
N GLU A 5 -7.72 -55.26 61.95
CA GLU A 5 -6.53 -55.04 62.77
C GLU A 5 -6.13 -56.34 63.46
N ILE A 6 -4.83 -56.66 63.42
CA ILE A 6 -4.24 -57.79 64.12
C ILE A 6 -2.99 -57.32 64.87
N THR A 7 -2.76 -57.92 66.04
CA THR A 7 -1.59 -57.61 66.88
C THR A 7 -0.69 -58.84 66.97
N VAL A 8 0.59 -58.67 66.66
CA VAL A 8 1.57 -59.75 66.68
C VAL A 8 2.78 -59.37 67.53
N ASP A 9 3.28 -60.34 68.28
CA ASP A 9 4.53 -60.21 69.04
C ASP A 9 5.61 -61.04 68.36
N VAL A 10 6.79 -60.46 68.13
CA VAL A 10 7.88 -61.09 67.36
C VAL A 10 8.37 -62.42 67.96
N TRP A 11 8.14 -62.65 69.26
CA TRP A 11 8.58 -63.88 69.95
C TRP A 11 7.46 -64.90 70.16
N ARG A 12 6.22 -64.60 69.74
CA ARG A 12 5.06 -65.48 69.98
C ARG A 12 4.34 -65.81 68.70
N LYS A 13 3.98 -67.08 68.55
CA LYS A 13 3.10 -67.51 67.47
C LYS A 13 1.68 -66.95 67.71
N PRO A 14 1.06 -66.30 66.71
CA PRO A 14 -0.33 -65.88 66.82
C PRO A 14 -1.28 -67.09 66.92
N ASN A 15 -2.28 -67.00 67.79
CA ASN A 15 -3.26 -68.07 68.03
C ASN A 15 -4.59 -67.88 67.28
N GLU A 16 -4.71 -66.80 66.50
CA GLU A 16 -5.93 -66.47 65.77
C GLU A 16 -5.88 -66.92 64.30
N GLU A 17 -7.06 -67.10 63.70
CA GLU A 17 -7.25 -67.38 62.27
C GLU A 17 -8.03 -66.20 61.65
N VAL A 18 -7.63 -65.77 60.45
CA VAL A 18 -8.26 -64.66 59.74
C VAL A 18 -9.02 -65.18 58.52
N ARG A 19 -10.35 -65.02 58.54
CA ARG A 19 -11.22 -65.44 57.43
C ARG A 19 -11.22 -64.42 56.30
N VAL A 20 -10.96 -64.89 55.09
CA VAL A 20 -10.94 -64.13 53.83
C VAL A 20 -11.68 -64.90 52.73
N ILE A 21 -12.03 -64.27 51.62
CA ILE A 21 -12.85 -64.87 50.54
C ILE A 21 -11.98 -65.07 49.29
N GLN A 22 -12.13 -66.23 48.63
CA GLN A 22 -11.39 -66.55 47.41
C GLN A 22 -11.68 -65.54 46.30
N GLU A 23 -10.65 -65.16 45.52
CA GLU A 23 -10.72 -64.22 44.38
C GLU A 23 -11.13 -62.78 44.70
N GLU A 24 -11.45 -62.46 45.96
CA GLU A 24 -11.69 -61.08 46.40
C GLU A 24 -10.37 -60.29 46.30
N ALA A 25 -10.28 -59.42 45.30
CA ALA A 25 -9.12 -58.55 45.07
C ALA A 25 -9.36 -57.17 45.70
N GLU A 26 -8.51 -56.79 46.65
CA GLU A 26 -8.46 -55.45 47.25
C GLU A 26 -9.74 -55.01 48.00
N GLY A 27 -10.71 -55.92 48.18
CA GLY A 27 -11.89 -55.70 49.01
C GLY A 27 -11.59 -55.69 50.52
N ARG A 28 -10.53 -56.41 50.94
CA ARG A 28 -10.08 -56.57 52.33
C ARG A 28 -8.61 -56.20 52.48
N ALA A 29 -8.27 -55.59 53.61
CA ALA A 29 -6.89 -55.34 54.01
C ALA A 29 -6.64 -55.73 55.47
N LEU A 30 -5.40 -56.09 55.78
CA LEU A 30 -4.94 -56.36 57.14
C LEU A 30 -4.05 -55.21 57.60
N VAL A 31 -4.26 -54.78 58.83
CA VAL A 31 -3.45 -53.77 59.51
C VAL A 31 -2.76 -54.47 60.67
N VAL A 32 -1.46 -54.70 60.55
CA VAL A 32 -0.68 -55.51 61.50
C VAL A 32 0.12 -54.62 62.43
N HIS A 33 -0.21 -54.62 63.72
CA HIS A 33 0.56 -53.94 64.75
C HIS A 33 1.62 -54.88 65.31
N VAL A 34 2.88 -54.48 65.25
CA VAL A 34 4.03 -55.34 65.61
C VAL A 34 4.64 -54.89 66.94
N PHE A 35 4.87 -55.85 67.84
CA PHE A 35 5.47 -55.63 69.16
C PHE A 35 6.66 -56.57 69.41
N ASP A 36 7.66 -56.09 70.14
CA ASP A 36 8.73 -56.89 70.74
C ASP A 36 8.53 -56.92 72.26
N SER A 37 8.09 -58.06 72.79
CA SER A 37 7.94 -58.29 74.23
C SER A 37 7.11 -57.18 74.90
N ALA A 38 5.96 -56.86 74.29
CA ALA A 38 5.02 -55.78 74.65
C ALA A 38 5.43 -54.33 74.33
N ALA A 39 6.63 -54.06 73.80
CA ALA A 39 7.01 -52.73 73.30
C ALA A 39 6.69 -52.60 71.79
N PRO A 40 6.08 -51.50 71.29
CA PRO A 40 5.86 -51.31 69.87
C PRO A 40 7.17 -51.37 69.09
N LEU A 41 7.25 -52.25 68.08
CA LEU A 41 8.43 -52.34 67.23
C LEU A 41 8.33 -51.28 66.14
N ASP A 42 9.25 -50.31 66.12
CA ASP A 42 9.29 -49.31 65.06
C ASP A 42 9.69 -49.95 63.72
N LEU A 43 8.81 -49.82 62.73
CA LEU A 43 9.01 -50.27 61.36
C LEU A 43 9.37 -49.09 60.44
N SER A 44 9.34 -47.86 60.94
CA SER A 44 9.68 -46.66 60.18
C SER A 44 11.08 -46.82 59.55
N GLN A 45 11.19 -46.47 58.28
CA GLN A 45 12.40 -46.64 57.45
C GLN A 45 12.82 -48.09 57.13
N LYS A 46 12.08 -49.12 57.55
CA LYS A 46 12.35 -50.52 57.16
C LYS A 46 11.52 -50.92 55.93
N SER A 47 12.04 -51.83 55.12
CA SER A 47 11.24 -52.45 54.05
C SER A 47 10.54 -53.68 54.60
N VAL A 48 9.21 -53.69 54.55
CA VAL A 48 8.39 -54.80 55.06
C VAL A 48 7.71 -55.49 53.89
N PHE A 49 7.91 -56.80 53.79
CA PHE A 49 7.30 -57.66 52.80
C PHE A 49 6.39 -58.67 53.47
N VAL A 50 5.31 -59.02 52.79
CA VAL A 50 4.44 -60.12 53.16
C VAL A 50 4.81 -61.35 52.35
N TYR A 51 4.98 -62.47 53.04
CA TYR A 51 5.26 -63.77 52.45
C TYR A 51 4.10 -64.72 52.76
N ILE A 52 3.46 -65.27 51.72
CA ILE A 52 2.36 -66.23 51.86
C ILE A 52 2.70 -67.49 51.08
N GLN A 53 2.60 -68.65 51.73
CA GLN A 53 2.45 -69.92 51.04
C GLN A 53 0.98 -70.32 51.04
N LYS A 54 0.40 -70.36 49.84
CA LYS A 54 -1.01 -70.65 49.63
C LYS A 54 -1.33 -72.14 49.83
N PRO A 55 -2.63 -72.51 49.95
CA PRO A 55 -3.06 -73.91 50.01
C PRO A 55 -2.57 -74.75 48.81
N ASP A 56 -2.43 -74.15 47.63
CA ASP A 56 -1.96 -74.77 46.38
C ASP A 56 -0.43 -74.78 46.21
N ASP A 57 0.32 -74.53 47.30
CA ASP A 57 1.79 -74.47 47.36
C ASP A 57 2.45 -73.30 46.61
N LYS A 58 1.67 -72.42 45.96
CA LYS A 58 2.24 -71.24 45.32
C LYS A 58 2.60 -70.17 46.35
N LEU A 59 3.72 -69.51 46.10
CA LEU A 59 4.28 -68.47 46.97
C LEU A 59 3.89 -67.09 46.47
N ILE A 60 3.58 -66.20 47.40
CA ILE A 60 3.41 -64.77 47.15
C ILE A 60 4.41 -64.01 48.00
N TYR A 61 5.12 -63.08 47.36
CA TYR A 61 5.99 -62.10 48.00
C TYR A 61 5.59 -60.72 47.51
N ALA A 62 5.12 -59.87 48.42
CA ALA A 62 4.63 -58.54 48.07
C ALA A 62 5.05 -57.53 49.13
N GLN A 63 5.15 -56.26 48.76
CA GLN A 63 5.50 -55.20 49.69
C GLN A 63 4.28 -54.79 50.53
N ALA A 64 4.46 -54.64 51.84
CA ALA A 64 3.47 -54.06 52.75
C ALA A 64 3.72 -52.55 52.90
N GLN A 65 2.64 -51.79 53.13
CA GLN A 65 2.72 -50.36 53.41
C GLN A 65 3.01 -50.14 54.90
N VAL A 66 3.97 -49.28 55.23
CA VAL A 66 4.45 -49.14 56.62
C VAL A 66 4.14 -47.76 57.16
N SER A 67 3.66 -47.70 58.41
CA SER A 67 3.49 -46.46 59.17
C SER A 67 3.71 -46.74 60.67
N GLY A 68 4.78 -46.16 61.24
CA GLY A 68 5.14 -46.36 62.65
C GLY A 68 5.42 -47.83 62.97
N ASN A 69 4.65 -48.41 63.90
CA ASN A 69 4.72 -49.83 64.27
C ASN A 69 3.76 -50.73 63.48
N THR A 70 3.19 -50.23 62.39
CA THR A 70 2.10 -50.88 61.67
C THR A 70 2.49 -51.21 60.23
N ALA A 71 2.17 -52.43 59.80
CA ALA A 71 2.28 -52.90 58.41
C ALA A 71 0.90 -53.20 57.84
N SER A 72 0.51 -52.50 56.78
CA SER A 72 -0.75 -52.64 56.07
C SER A 72 -0.58 -53.49 54.82
N ILE A 73 -1.38 -54.54 54.71
CA ILE A 73 -1.36 -55.52 53.62
C ILE A 73 -2.68 -55.46 52.87
N ALA A 74 -2.66 -55.03 51.61
CA ALA A 74 -3.80 -55.20 50.71
C ALA A 74 -3.85 -56.65 50.21
N LEU A 75 -4.97 -57.35 50.49
CA LEU A 75 -5.13 -58.73 50.03
C LEU A 75 -5.54 -58.73 48.56
N THR A 76 -4.64 -59.17 47.68
CA THR A 76 -4.87 -59.19 46.23
C THR A 76 -5.59 -60.47 45.80
N GLY A 77 -6.23 -60.44 44.63
CA GLY A 77 -6.87 -61.64 44.07
C GLY A 77 -5.90 -62.82 43.91
N GLN A 78 -4.63 -62.54 43.60
CA GLN A 78 -3.58 -63.57 43.50
C GLN A 78 -3.21 -64.21 44.85
N MET A 79 -3.28 -63.46 45.95
CA MET A 79 -3.11 -64.00 47.30
C MET A 79 -4.28 -64.91 47.67
N MET A 80 -5.51 -64.54 47.27
CA MET A 80 -6.75 -65.24 47.61
C MET A 80 -7.17 -66.30 46.58
N SER A 81 -6.36 -66.60 45.57
CA SER A 81 -6.80 -67.40 44.42
C SER A 81 -7.07 -68.88 44.74
N ALA A 82 -6.49 -69.42 45.82
CA ALA A 82 -6.60 -70.82 46.22
C ALA A 82 -7.36 -70.93 47.55
N TYR A 83 -8.50 -71.61 47.55
CA TYR A 83 -9.28 -71.83 48.77
C TYR A 83 -8.57 -72.81 49.72
N GLY A 84 -8.76 -72.62 51.03
CA GLY A 84 -8.14 -73.41 52.09
C GLY A 84 -7.36 -72.56 53.09
N ARG A 85 -6.61 -73.23 53.99
CA ARG A 85 -5.74 -72.57 54.97
C ARG A 85 -4.36 -72.33 54.36
N THR A 86 -3.87 -71.10 54.46
CA THR A 86 -2.47 -70.79 54.12
C THR A 86 -1.52 -71.67 54.93
N LYS A 87 -0.49 -72.20 54.27
CA LYS A 87 0.52 -73.07 54.89
C LYS A 87 1.55 -72.24 55.66
N LEU A 88 1.82 -71.03 55.16
CA LEU A 88 2.71 -70.06 55.78
C LEU A 88 2.17 -68.64 55.53
N PHE A 89 2.24 -67.79 56.54
CA PHE A 89 1.95 -66.37 56.42
C PHE A 89 2.87 -65.59 57.36
N GLU A 90 3.74 -64.75 56.81
CA GLU A 90 4.76 -64.05 57.56
C GLU A 90 4.97 -62.62 57.05
N LEU A 91 5.46 -61.75 57.94
CA LEU A 91 6.14 -60.53 57.56
C LEU A 91 7.65 -60.77 57.53
N GLU A 92 8.30 -60.31 56.48
CA GLU A 92 9.73 -60.18 56.38
C GLU A 92 10.11 -58.70 56.48
N VAL A 93 10.77 -58.32 57.56
CA VAL A 93 11.21 -56.95 57.83
C VAL A 93 12.70 -56.86 57.54
N VAL A 94 13.06 -56.06 56.54
CA VAL A 94 14.44 -55.80 56.13
C VAL A 94 14.88 -54.45 56.70
N GLY A 95 15.87 -54.48 57.59
CA GLY A 95 16.45 -53.29 58.20
C GLY A 95 17.48 -52.57 57.30
N ASN A 96 17.85 -51.34 57.67
CA ASN A 96 18.68 -50.45 56.85
C ASN A 96 20.11 -50.96 56.58
N ARG A 97 20.57 -51.99 57.29
CA ARG A 97 21.88 -52.64 57.05
C ARG A 97 21.74 -54.07 56.51
N GLY A 98 20.58 -54.41 55.95
CA GLY A 98 20.31 -55.70 55.33
C GLY A 98 19.98 -56.84 56.30
N GLN A 99 19.75 -56.56 57.58
CA GLN A 99 19.27 -57.58 58.52
C GLN A 99 17.82 -57.95 58.21
N VAL A 100 17.50 -59.24 58.26
CA VAL A 100 16.15 -59.76 57.99
C VAL A 100 15.54 -60.34 59.26
N LEU A 101 14.38 -59.83 59.65
CA LEU A 101 13.55 -60.37 60.72
C LEU A 101 12.28 -60.97 60.11
N LYS A 102 11.94 -62.20 60.49
CA LYS A 102 10.71 -62.88 60.05
C LYS A 102 9.73 -63.01 61.22
N ILE A 103 8.48 -62.63 60.98
CA ILE A 103 7.42 -62.58 61.99
C ILE A 103 6.24 -63.39 61.47
N THR A 104 5.89 -64.46 62.17
CA THR A 104 4.74 -65.28 61.79
C THR A 104 3.43 -64.54 62.05
N LEU A 105 2.54 -64.53 61.05
CA LEU A 105 1.21 -63.94 61.12
C LEU A 105 0.12 -65.02 61.33
N PRO A 106 -1.10 -64.63 61.76
CA PRO A 106 -2.27 -65.49 61.84
C PRO A 106 -2.60 -66.24 60.54
N VAL A 107 -2.95 -67.53 60.61
CA VAL A 107 -3.33 -68.29 59.41
C VAL A 107 -4.50 -67.60 58.69
N LEU A 108 -4.38 -67.39 57.37
CA LEU A 108 -5.50 -66.98 56.53
C LEU A 108 -6.32 -68.22 56.16
N TYR A 109 -7.61 -68.20 56.48
CA TYR A 109 -8.60 -69.17 56.01
C TYR A 109 -9.38 -68.59 54.84
N ILE A 110 -8.97 -68.99 53.63
CA ILE A 110 -9.53 -68.55 52.36
C ILE A 110 -10.75 -69.42 52.06
N VAL A 111 -11.94 -68.84 52.21
CA VAL A 111 -13.19 -69.55 51.97
C VAL A 111 -13.51 -69.54 50.48
N LYS A 112 -13.88 -70.69 49.92
CA LYS A 112 -14.27 -70.84 48.53
C LYS A 112 -15.39 -69.84 48.17
N SER A 113 -15.19 -69.10 47.08
CA SER A 113 -16.20 -68.20 46.52
C SER A 113 -17.08 -68.94 45.52
N ALA A 114 -18.36 -68.58 45.40
CA ALA A 114 -19.28 -69.18 44.43
C ALA A 114 -19.08 -68.67 42.99
N TYR A 115 -18.16 -67.72 42.77
CA TYR A 115 -17.94 -67.05 41.49
C TYR A 115 -17.15 -67.86 40.44
N HIS A 116 -16.39 -68.88 40.85
CA HIS A 116 -15.39 -69.53 39.99
C HIS A 116 -15.96 -70.26 38.75
N ASP A 117 -17.25 -70.62 38.75
CA ASP A 117 -17.94 -71.27 37.62
C ASP A 117 -18.98 -70.36 36.93
N ALA A 118 -19.03 -69.06 37.27
CA ALA A 118 -19.96 -68.12 36.67
C ALA A 118 -19.36 -67.50 35.39
N ILE A 119 -20.07 -67.64 34.26
CA ILE A 119 -19.72 -66.95 33.01
C ILE A 119 -19.90 -65.45 33.24
N GLU A 120 -18.80 -64.71 33.18
CA GLU A 120 -18.80 -63.26 33.24
C GLU A 120 -19.56 -62.70 32.02
N SER A 121 -20.58 -61.88 32.26
CA SER A 121 -21.28 -61.18 31.18
C SER A 121 -20.40 -60.02 30.68
N THR A 122 -19.40 -60.32 29.86
CA THR A 122 -18.49 -59.30 29.32
C THR A 122 -19.19 -58.46 28.24
N ASN A 123 -19.09 -57.14 28.38
CA ASN A 123 -19.77 -56.14 27.58
C ASN A 123 -19.11 -55.92 26.18
N GLU A 124 -19.07 -56.97 25.35
CA GLU A 124 -18.44 -56.96 24.01
C GLU A 124 -19.07 -55.93 23.04
N PHE A 125 -20.36 -55.63 23.23
CA PHE A 125 -21.07 -54.63 22.45
C PHE A 125 -20.55 -53.20 22.67
N SER A 126 -20.12 -52.85 23.89
CA SER A 126 -19.55 -51.53 24.15
C SER A 126 -18.18 -51.35 23.50
N VAL A 127 -17.36 -52.40 23.45
CA VAL A 127 -16.05 -52.35 22.79
C VAL A 127 -16.20 -52.20 21.27
N LEU A 128 -17.14 -52.91 20.65
CA LEU A 128 -17.44 -52.74 19.22
C LEU A 128 -17.97 -51.34 18.92
N THR A 129 -18.83 -50.79 19.78
CA THR A 129 -19.37 -49.43 19.65
C THR A 129 -18.25 -48.38 19.71
N GLU A 130 -17.33 -48.52 20.65
CA GLU A 130 -16.18 -47.62 20.79
C GLU A 130 -15.25 -47.69 19.55
N ASN A 131 -15.01 -48.89 19.01
CA ASN A 131 -14.20 -49.06 17.81
C ASN A 131 -14.86 -48.45 16.56
N LEU A 132 -16.17 -48.57 16.41
CA LEU A 132 -16.92 -47.93 15.32
C LEU A 132 -16.83 -46.39 15.40
N GLN A 133 -16.94 -45.84 16.62
CA GLN A 133 -16.75 -44.40 16.83
C GLN A 133 -15.33 -43.94 16.48
N LYS A 134 -14.30 -44.73 16.80
CA LYS A 134 -12.91 -44.46 16.41
C LYS A 134 -12.73 -44.47 14.88
N VAL A 135 -13.36 -45.43 14.18
CA VAL A 135 -13.33 -45.49 12.71
C VAL A 135 -14.03 -44.28 12.10
N GLN A 136 -15.22 -43.91 12.59
CA GLN A 136 -15.93 -42.71 12.13
C GLN A 136 -15.09 -41.44 12.33
N SER A 137 -14.44 -41.31 13.49
CA SER A 137 -13.53 -40.20 13.79
C SER A 137 -12.33 -40.17 12.85
N ALA A 138 -11.80 -41.33 12.46
CA ALA A 138 -10.69 -41.44 11.51
C ALA A 138 -11.13 -41.04 10.09
N VAL A 139 -12.33 -41.45 9.67
CA VAL A 139 -12.91 -41.07 8.37
C VAL A 139 -13.10 -39.56 8.29
N GLN A 140 -13.68 -38.93 9.31
CA GLN A 140 -13.85 -37.47 9.35
C GLN A 140 -12.53 -36.71 9.26
N LYS A 141 -11.48 -37.22 9.91
CA LYS A 141 -10.12 -36.66 9.81
C LYS A 141 -9.55 -36.81 8.39
N ALA A 142 -9.80 -37.93 7.73
CA ALA A 142 -9.37 -38.16 6.35
C ALA A 142 -10.10 -37.22 5.38
N GLU A 143 -11.42 -37.06 5.50
CA GLU A 143 -12.22 -36.12 4.71
C GLU A 143 -11.74 -34.68 4.88
N SER A 144 -11.45 -34.27 6.13
CA SER A 144 -10.90 -32.94 6.42
C SER A 144 -9.53 -32.73 5.78
N ALA A 145 -8.68 -33.76 5.75
CA ALA A 145 -7.37 -33.69 5.11
C ALA A 145 -7.47 -33.62 3.58
N VAL A 146 -8.43 -34.33 2.97
CA VAL A 146 -8.71 -34.25 1.53
C VAL A 146 -9.17 -32.83 1.17
N GLN A 147 -10.13 -32.26 1.91
CA GLN A 147 -10.58 -30.89 1.66
C GLN A 147 -9.44 -29.86 1.78
N ALA A 148 -8.55 -30.05 2.77
CA ALA A 148 -7.39 -29.18 2.91
C ALA A 148 -6.42 -29.28 1.71
N ALA A 149 -6.25 -30.48 1.14
CA ALA A 149 -5.44 -30.69 -0.05
C ALA A 149 -6.09 -30.06 -1.30
N GLU A 150 -7.40 -30.18 -1.47
CA GLU A 150 -8.14 -29.54 -2.56
C GLU A 150 -8.02 -28.01 -2.49
N ASN A 151 -8.22 -27.41 -1.32
CA ASN A 151 -8.07 -25.97 -1.12
C ASN A 151 -6.63 -25.49 -1.40
N ALA A 152 -5.64 -26.31 -1.09
CA ALA A 152 -4.23 -26.02 -1.39
C ALA A 152 -3.98 -26.04 -2.91
N ASN A 153 -4.56 -27.00 -3.64
CA ASN A 153 -4.47 -27.07 -5.09
C ASN A 153 -5.11 -25.85 -5.76
N GLU A 154 -6.31 -25.43 -5.34
CA GLU A 154 -6.95 -24.21 -5.86
C GLU A 154 -6.08 -22.96 -5.64
N SER A 155 -5.42 -22.88 -4.48
CA SER A 155 -4.50 -21.80 -4.16
C SER A 155 -3.27 -21.79 -5.09
N VAL A 156 -2.74 -22.97 -5.45
CA VAL A 156 -1.63 -23.12 -6.40
C VAL A 156 -2.03 -22.66 -7.80
N GLU A 157 -3.23 -23.02 -8.27
CA GLU A 157 -3.74 -22.60 -9.58
C GLU A 157 -3.91 -21.07 -9.65
N GLN A 158 -4.41 -20.45 -8.57
CA GLN A 158 -4.52 -18.99 -8.49
C GLN A 158 -3.15 -18.31 -8.52
N ILE A 159 -2.15 -18.86 -7.82
CA ILE A 159 -0.77 -18.34 -7.84
C ILE A 159 -0.19 -18.45 -9.25
N ALA A 160 -0.36 -19.59 -9.92
CA ALA A 160 0.12 -19.77 -11.29
C ALA A 160 -0.49 -18.73 -12.25
N GLY A 161 -1.79 -18.46 -12.13
CA GLY A 161 -2.46 -17.40 -12.90
C GLY A 161 -1.90 -15.99 -12.61
N LYS A 162 -1.64 -15.66 -11.35
CA LYS A 162 -1.01 -14.38 -10.96
C LYS A 162 0.40 -14.24 -11.51
N THR A 163 1.20 -15.32 -11.49
CA THR A 163 2.57 -15.33 -12.05
C THR A 163 2.55 -15.05 -13.55
N GLN A 164 1.65 -15.68 -14.31
CA GLN A 164 1.52 -15.43 -15.75
C GLN A 164 1.16 -13.97 -16.06
N ILE A 165 0.27 -13.36 -15.26
CA ILE A 165 -0.08 -11.94 -15.41
C ILE A 165 1.13 -11.05 -15.10
N LEU A 166 1.88 -11.36 -14.04
CA LEU A 166 3.08 -10.62 -13.67
C LEU A 166 4.14 -10.67 -14.77
N GLU A 167 4.40 -11.85 -15.36
CA GLU A 167 5.33 -12.03 -16.48
C GLU A 167 4.93 -11.20 -17.71
N ARG A 168 3.63 -11.16 -18.04
CA ARG A 168 3.10 -10.32 -19.13
C ARG A 168 3.30 -8.84 -18.84
N ASN A 169 3.05 -8.40 -17.61
CA ASN A 169 3.24 -7.00 -17.21
C ASN A 169 4.72 -6.60 -17.24
N ILE A 170 5.63 -7.46 -16.79
CA ILE A 170 7.08 -7.22 -16.88
C ILE A 170 7.51 -7.10 -18.35
N THR A 171 7.05 -8.01 -19.20
CA THR A 171 7.37 -7.99 -20.64
C THR A 171 6.89 -6.70 -21.31
N ALA A 172 5.65 -6.27 -21.01
CA ALA A 172 5.11 -5.02 -21.53
C ALA A 172 5.84 -3.78 -21.01
N ALA A 173 6.22 -3.77 -19.73
CA ALA A 173 6.99 -2.69 -19.13
C ALA A 173 8.40 -2.58 -19.76
N GLU A 174 9.06 -3.71 -20.00
CA GLU A 174 10.38 -3.74 -20.63
C GLU A 174 10.31 -3.26 -22.09
N ALA A 175 9.27 -3.63 -22.85
CA ALA A 175 9.04 -3.11 -24.19
C ALA A 175 8.89 -1.57 -24.19
N LYS A 176 8.11 -1.01 -23.26
CA LYS A 176 7.95 0.45 -23.12
C LYS A 176 9.27 1.15 -22.74
N ARG A 177 10.08 0.52 -21.87
CA ARG A 177 11.41 1.04 -21.49
C ARG A 177 12.35 1.10 -22.68
N VAL A 178 12.38 0.05 -23.51
CA VAL A 178 13.19 0.00 -24.73
C VAL A 178 12.76 1.08 -25.73
N GLU A 179 11.46 1.26 -25.94
CA GLU A 179 10.93 2.31 -26.82
C GLU A 179 11.32 3.72 -26.33
N THR A 180 11.19 3.97 -25.03
CA THR A 180 11.59 5.25 -24.41
C THR A 180 13.09 5.51 -24.58
N GLU A 181 13.91 4.48 -24.40
CA GLU A 181 15.36 4.60 -24.56
C GLU A 181 15.76 4.88 -26.02
N ASN A 182 15.08 4.26 -26.99
CA ASN A 182 15.29 4.55 -28.41
C ASN A 182 14.93 6.01 -28.76
N LEU A 183 13.83 6.54 -28.21
CA LEU A 183 13.46 7.94 -28.38
C LEU A 183 14.49 8.89 -27.75
N ARG A 184 15.02 8.55 -26.57
CA ARG A 184 16.09 9.32 -25.93
C ARG A 184 17.34 9.38 -26.81
N CYS A 185 17.74 8.25 -27.39
CA CYS A 185 18.87 8.17 -28.32
C CYS A 185 18.65 9.03 -29.57
N ALA A 186 17.46 8.95 -30.20
CA ALA A 186 17.13 9.76 -31.37
C ALA A 186 17.13 11.27 -31.07
N ASN A 187 16.59 11.67 -29.91
CA ASN A 187 16.60 13.07 -29.48
C ASN A 187 18.02 13.58 -29.20
N GLU A 188 18.89 12.73 -28.66
CA GLU A 188 20.28 13.09 -28.43
C GLU A 188 21.04 13.30 -29.76
N GLU A 189 20.79 12.45 -30.76
CA GLU A 189 21.35 12.62 -32.11
C GLU A 189 20.88 13.94 -32.77
N LEU A 190 19.59 14.30 -32.63
CA LEU A 190 19.07 15.59 -33.10
C LEU A 190 19.75 16.77 -32.39
N ARG A 191 19.96 16.67 -31.07
CA ARG A 191 20.65 17.70 -30.28
C ARG A 191 22.10 17.87 -30.74
N GLU A 192 22.81 16.78 -31.00
CA GLU A 192 24.17 16.79 -31.53
C GLU A 192 24.25 17.45 -32.91
N ASN A 193 23.32 17.12 -33.81
CA ASN A 193 23.24 17.73 -35.14
C ASN A 193 22.94 19.24 -35.07
N ALA A 194 22.00 19.66 -34.22
CA ALA A 194 21.71 21.08 -34.02
C ALA A 194 22.88 21.85 -33.39
N GLU A 195 23.67 21.20 -32.52
CA GLU A 195 24.90 21.77 -31.98
C GLU A 195 26.00 21.88 -33.04
N ALA A 196 26.12 20.89 -33.94
CA ALA A 196 27.05 20.95 -35.06
C ALA A 196 26.72 22.11 -36.02
N SER A 197 25.44 22.29 -36.39
CA SER A 197 25.01 23.40 -37.24
C SER A 197 25.28 24.76 -36.62
N ARG A 198 24.98 24.95 -35.32
CA ARG A 198 25.27 26.21 -34.61
C ARG A 198 26.76 26.56 -34.61
N LYS A 199 27.65 25.56 -34.53
CA LYS A 199 29.10 25.79 -34.62
C LYS A 199 29.52 26.27 -36.01
N VAL A 200 28.93 25.72 -37.06
CA VAL A 200 29.17 26.17 -38.44
C VAL A 200 28.69 27.60 -38.64
N GLU A 201 27.45 27.92 -38.29
CA GLU A 201 26.89 29.27 -38.39
C GLU A 201 27.73 30.30 -37.62
N PHE A 202 28.18 29.96 -36.42
CA PHE A 202 29.04 30.83 -35.64
C PHE A 202 30.40 31.07 -36.31
N SER A 203 30.98 30.04 -36.94
CA SER A 203 32.23 30.18 -37.70
C SER A 203 32.04 31.09 -38.92
N GLU A 204 30.96 30.90 -39.69
CA GLU A 204 30.65 31.74 -40.85
C GLU A 204 30.41 33.20 -40.46
N TRP A 205 29.68 33.45 -39.37
CA TRP A 205 29.46 34.80 -38.84
C TRP A 205 30.78 35.47 -38.43
N LYS A 206 31.69 34.71 -37.82
CA LYS A 206 33.02 35.19 -37.44
C LYS A 206 33.84 35.57 -38.67
N ASP A 207 33.86 34.71 -39.70
CA ASP A 207 34.61 34.96 -40.94
C ASP A 207 34.03 36.15 -41.71
N ALA A 208 32.71 36.30 -41.76
CA ALA A 208 32.04 37.45 -42.35
C ALA A 208 32.39 38.76 -41.60
N SER A 209 32.44 38.71 -40.27
CA SER A 209 32.84 39.86 -39.44
C SER A 209 34.29 40.27 -39.68
N ILE A 210 35.20 39.30 -39.81
CA ILE A 210 36.61 39.56 -40.17
C ILE A 210 36.69 40.22 -41.55
N THR A 211 35.99 39.68 -42.54
CA THR A 211 35.96 40.22 -43.91
C THR A 211 35.44 41.66 -43.95
N ALA A 212 34.39 41.97 -43.17
CA ALA A 212 33.85 43.32 -43.08
C ALA A 212 34.87 44.30 -42.47
N LEU A 213 35.59 43.88 -41.42
CA LEU A 213 36.67 44.65 -40.80
C LEU A 213 37.80 44.95 -41.79
N GLU A 214 38.24 43.94 -42.56
CA GLU A 214 39.27 44.11 -43.60
C GLU A 214 38.81 45.06 -44.72
N THR A 215 37.54 44.98 -45.11
CA THR A 215 36.96 45.87 -46.12
C THR A 215 36.95 47.33 -45.65
N VAL A 216 36.54 47.58 -44.40
CA VAL A 216 36.56 48.93 -43.82
C VAL A 216 38.00 49.46 -43.70
N ALA A 217 38.94 48.62 -43.28
CA ALA A 217 40.35 49.00 -43.21
C ALA A 217 40.92 49.38 -44.59
N SER A 218 40.56 48.63 -45.63
CA SER A 218 40.97 48.92 -47.01
C SER A 218 40.37 50.25 -47.51
N ALA A 219 39.08 50.47 -47.29
CA ALA A 219 38.42 51.72 -47.67
C ALA A 219 39.00 52.94 -46.96
N ALA A 220 39.37 52.81 -45.67
CA ALA A 220 40.05 53.87 -44.94
C ALA A 220 41.42 54.20 -45.56
N ALA A 221 42.22 53.18 -45.89
CA ALA A 221 43.51 53.37 -46.54
C ALA A 221 43.36 54.04 -47.92
N GLU A 222 42.35 53.67 -48.71
CA GLU A 222 42.05 54.31 -50.00
C GLU A 222 41.65 55.78 -49.84
N ALA A 223 40.86 56.10 -48.81
CA ALA A 223 40.47 57.47 -48.48
C ALA A 223 41.68 58.32 -48.07
N ASP A 224 42.57 57.79 -47.24
CA ASP A 224 43.82 58.45 -46.85
C ASP A 224 44.69 58.74 -48.09
N GLN A 225 44.87 57.75 -48.98
CA GLN A 225 45.59 57.95 -50.23
C GLN A 225 44.93 59.01 -51.13
N ALA A 226 43.60 59.05 -51.19
CA ALA A 226 42.87 60.06 -51.95
C ALA A 226 43.08 61.46 -51.37
N ALA A 227 43.05 61.60 -50.05
CA ALA A 227 43.33 62.85 -49.35
C ALA A 227 44.77 63.32 -49.62
N GLU A 228 45.77 62.43 -49.56
CA GLU A 228 47.14 62.77 -49.93
C GLU A 228 47.27 63.23 -51.39
N ARG A 229 46.59 62.55 -52.33
CA ARG A 229 46.57 62.94 -53.75
C ARG A 229 46.00 64.35 -53.91
N ALA A 230 44.91 64.67 -53.21
CA ALA A 230 44.31 66.00 -53.23
C ALA A 230 45.25 67.06 -52.66
N ASN A 231 45.90 66.78 -51.52
CA ASN A 231 46.88 67.69 -50.91
C ASN A 231 48.07 67.95 -51.84
N ARG A 232 48.66 66.91 -52.45
CA ARG A 232 49.75 67.06 -53.43
C ARG A 232 49.34 67.89 -54.65
N ALA A 233 48.09 67.75 -55.11
CA ALA A 233 47.57 68.55 -56.21
C ALA A 233 47.40 70.03 -55.82
N ALA A 234 46.94 70.29 -54.59
CA ALA A 234 46.84 71.65 -54.04
C ALA A 234 48.22 72.32 -53.90
N GLU A 235 49.21 71.61 -53.36
CA GLU A 235 50.60 72.10 -53.27
C GLU A 235 51.19 72.45 -54.64
N LYS A 236 50.95 71.60 -55.66
CA LYS A 236 51.37 71.89 -57.04
C LYS A 236 50.77 73.18 -57.58
N MET A 237 49.49 73.44 -57.30
CA MET A 237 48.80 74.67 -57.74
C MET A 237 49.34 75.92 -57.04
N GLU A 238 49.71 75.82 -55.76
CA GLU A 238 50.27 76.93 -54.99
C GLU A 238 51.69 77.32 -55.46
N GLY A 239 52.43 76.37 -56.07
CA GLY A 239 53.77 76.58 -56.61
C GLY A 239 53.86 77.18 -58.03
N LEU A 240 52.75 77.32 -58.76
CA LEU A 240 52.75 77.80 -60.15
C LEU A 240 52.83 79.33 -60.23
N GLN A 241 53.80 79.87 -60.98
CA GLN A 241 53.84 81.29 -61.32
C GLN A 241 53.13 81.55 -62.65
N ILE A 242 52.49 82.73 -62.80
CA ILE A 242 51.65 83.12 -63.96
C ILE A 242 52.24 82.78 -65.35
N PRO A 243 53.56 82.90 -65.61
CA PRO A 243 54.13 82.53 -66.92
C PRO A 243 54.03 81.03 -67.27
N GLU A 244 54.07 80.15 -66.27
CA GLU A 244 54.13 78.68 -66.44
C GLU A 244 52.77 78.08 -66.83
N ILE A 245 51.68 78.71 -66.38
CA ILE A 245 50.30 78.33 -66.73
C ILE A 245 50.02 78.52 -68.22
N GLY A 246 50.55 79.60 -68.82
CA GLY A 246 50.37 79.88 -70.25
C GLY A 246 51.02 78.83 -71.15
N GLN A 247 52.17 78.29 -70.74
CA GLN A 247 52.92 77.29 -71.50
C GLN A 247 52.25 75.91 -71.44
N MET A 248 51.75 75.51 -70.26
CA MET A 248 51.00 74.27 -70.07
C MET A 248 49.68 74.24 -70.86
N ILE A 249 48.95 75.36 -70.92
CA ILE A 249 47.70 75.46 -71.68
C ILE A 249 47.96 75.29 -73.18
N SER A 250 49.04 75.86 -73.70
CA SER A 250 49.41 75.71 -75.11
C SER A 250 49.77 74.26 -75.45
N GLU A 251 50.52 73.55 -74.61
CA GLU A 251 50.87 72.14 -74.83
C GLU A 251 49.65 71.21 -74.76
N ILE A 252 48.74 71.40 -73.79
CA ILE A 252 47.51 70.60 -73.67
C ILE A 252 46.59 70.79 -74.88
N ILE A 253 46.48 72.03 -75.37
CA ILE A 253 45.64 72.33 -76.55
C ILE A 253 46.21 71.65 -77.81
N GLU A 254 47.53 71.57 -77.98
CA GLU A 254 48.12 70.87 -79.12
C GLU A 254 48.01 69.34 -78.99
N ASP A 255 48.21 68.78 -77.80
CA ASP A 255 48.18 67.33 -77.57
C ASP A 255 46.77 66.73 -77.69
N GLU A 256 45.72 67.46 -77.34
CA GLU A 256 44.33 66.98 -77.40
C GLU A 256 43.64 67.24 -78.75
N LYS A 257 44.30 67.97 -79.66
CA LYS A 257 43.72 68.34 -80.95
C LYS A 257 43.64 67.12 -81.88
N GLY A 258 42.42 66.71 -82.23
CA GLY A 258 42.17 65.63 -83.20
C GLY A 258 42.25 64.21 -82.64
N LYS A 259 42.33 64.02 -81.32
CA LYS A 259 42.21 62.71 -80.66
C LYS A 259 40.75 62.35 -80.38
N ASN A 260 40.43 61.05 -80.34
CA ASN A 260 39.09 60.56 -79.99
C ASN A 260 38.70 61.02 -78.58
N GLY A 261 37.63 61.81 -78.46
CA GLY A 261 37.16 62.40 -77.20
C GLY A 261 37.90 63.69 -76.77
N GLY A 262 38.86 64.17 -77.55
CA GLY A 262 39.63 65.40 -77.31
C GLY A 262 39.04 66.65 -77.98
N ILE A 263 39.88 67.68 -78.18
CA ILE A 263 39.49 68.94 -78.81
C ILE A 263 39.35 68.72 -80.32
N ALA A 264 38.20 69.12 -80.89
CA ALA A 264 37.92 68.98 -82.31
C ALA A 264 39.01 69.63 -83.18
N ALA A 265 39.61 68.85 -84.07
CA ALA A 265 40.44 69.37 -85.14
C ALA A 265 39.54 69.88 -86.28
N LEU A 266 39.84 71.08 -86.78
CA LEU A 266 39.20 71.62 -87.98
C LEU A 266 39.91 71.05 -89.21
N ASP A 267 39.14 70.60 -90.20
CA ASP A 267 39.68 70.32 -91.52
C ASP A 267 40.10 71.62 -92.25
N GLN A 268 40.69 71.48 -93.45
CA GLN A 268 41.19 72.62 -94.24
C GLN A 268 40.09 73.62 -94.67
N GLU A 269 38.82 73.29 -94.44
CA GLU A 269 37.64 74.09 -94.76
C GLU A 269 36.94 74.63 -93.51
N GLY A 270 37.47 74.35 -92.31
CA GLY A 270 36.98 74.88 -91.04
C GLY A 270 35.82 74.09 -90.41
N LYS A 271 35.67 72.79 -90.70
CA LYS A 271 34.60 71.93 -90.14
C LYS A 271 35.13 70.82 -89.22
N ILE A 272 34.23 70.31 -88.36
CA ILE A 272 34.50 69.28 -87.32
C ILE A 272 34.21 67.88 -87.87
N SER A 273 35.13 66.92 -87.64
CA SER A 273 35.05 65.50 -88.05
C SER A 273 35.32 64.57 -86.85
N PRO A 274 34.61 63.45 -86.57
CA PRO A 274 33.30 62.94 -87.04
C PRO A 274 32.27 62.69 -85.90
N MET A 275 30.98 62.49 -86.23
CA MET A 275 29.90 62.10 -85.28
C MET A 275 29.62 60.57 -85.40
N PRO A 276 29.37 59.82 -84.31
CA PRO A 276 29.16 58.36 -84.36
C PRO A 276 27.76 57.92 -84.86
N ASN A 277 27.66 56.69 -85.36
CA ASN A 277 26.46 56.10 -85.97
C ASN A 277 25.71 55.14 -85.02
N ALA A 278 24.51 54.66 -85.41
CA ALA A 278 23.60 53.86 -84.57
C ALA A 278 24.18 52.53 -84.00
N SER A 279 25.25 51.98 -84.59
CA SER A 279 26.00 50.85 -84.04
C SER A 279 26.76 51.20 -82.75
N ASP A 280 27.13 52.46 -82.60
CA ASP A 280 28.06 52.92 -81.58
C ASP A 280 27.34 53.20 -80.25
N VAL A 281 26.00 53.16 -80.24
CA VAL A 281 25.13 53.34 -79.05
C VAL A 281 24.32 52.08 -78.70
N GLY A 282 24.58 50.94 -79.35
CA GLY A 282 24.03 49.64 -78.94
C GLY A 282 22.53 49.43 -79.17
N ALA A 283 21.91 50.14 -80.12
CA ALA A 283 20.50 49.92 -80.47
C ALA A 283 20.31 48.54 -81.13
N ARG A 284 19.52 47.66 -80.51
CA ARG A 284 19.24 46.29 -81.01
C ARG A 284 18.10 46.28 -82.04
N GLU A 285 18.18 45.35 -83.00
CA GLU A 285 17.21 45.24 -84.10
C GLU A 285 15.85 44.63 -83.68
N ALA A 286 14.80 44.99 -84.41
CA ALA A 286 13.39 44.68 -84.11
C ALA A 286 13.00 43.19 -84.16
N SER A 287 13.90 42.29 -84.58
CA SER A 287 13.67 40.84 -84.68
C SER A 287 14.10 40.06 -83.43
N TRP A 288 14.50 40.74 -82.37
CA TRP A 288 14.94 40.09 -81.14
C TRP A 288 13.76 39.51 -80.35
N LEU A 289 13.78 38.19 -80.14
CA LEU A 289 12.87 37.46 -79.24
C LEU A 289 13.68 37.01 -78.02
N PRO A 290 13.25 37.33 -76.79
CA PRO A 290 13.98 36.94 -75.59
C PRO A 290 13.98 35.42 -75.41
N THR A 291 15.10 34.89 -74.95
CA THR A 291 15.25 33.47 -74.58
C THR A 291 14.70 33.22 -73.18
N THR A 292 14.34 31.98 -72.83
CA THR A 292 13.80 31.58 -71.51
C THR A 292 14.69 31.94 -70.32
N ILE A 293 15.98 32.18 -70.55
CA ILE A 293 16.94 32.68 -69.54
C ILE A 293 16.70 34.16 -69.21
N GLU A 294 16.25 34.96 -70.17
CA GLU A 294 16.06 36.41 -70.02
C GLU A 294 14.72 36.79 -69.37
N ILE A 295 13.80 35.82 -69.18
CA ILE A 295 12.45 36.01 -68.63
C ILE A 295 12.26 35.46 -67.21
N GLY A 296 13.32 34.95 -66.56
CA GLY A 296 13.22 34.41 -65.20
C GLY A 296 12.32 33.18 -65.07
N ALA A 297 12.37 32.26 -66.04
CA ALA A 297 11.58 31.03 -65.99
C ALA A 297 12.01 30.15 -64.79
N VAL A 298 11.03 29.81 -63.95
CA VAL A 298 11.19 28.95 -62.77
C VAL A 298 11.80 27.59 -63.16
N SER A 299 12.86 27.19 -62.46
CA SER A 299 13.60 25.97 -62.74
C SER A 299 12.73 24.72 -62.54
N ILE A 300 12.67 23.85 -63.55
CA ILE A 300 11.91 22.58 -63.49
C ILE A 300 12.59 21.52 -62.60
N THR A 301 13.89 21.68 -62.32
CA THR A 301 14.66 20.77 -61.47
C THR A 301 14.41 20.97 -59.98
N GLU A 302 13.77 22.07 -59.57
CA GLU A 302 13.46 22.34 -58.15
C GLU A 302 12.05 21.88 -57.76
N LYS A 303 11.22 21.42 -58.72
CA LYS A 303 9.84 20.98 -58.44
C LYS A 303 9.83 19.59 -57.81
N GLY A 304 9.35 19.51 -56.57
CA GLY A 304 9.18 18.23 -55.87
C GLY A 304 10.38 17.77 -55.05
N GLU A 305 11.51 18.47 -55.14
CA GLU A 305 12.72 18.21 -54.34
C GLU A 305 12.58 18.73 -52.90
N ALA A 306 13.35 18.16 -51.96
CA ALA A 306 13.42 18.63 -50.59
C ALA A 306 13.94 20.08 -50.55
N ASN A 307 13.22 20.98 -49.84
CA ASN A 307 13.45 22.44 -49.82
C ASN A 307 13.27 23.17 -51.17
N GLY A 308 12.67 22.50 -52.17
CA GLY A 308 12.36 23.08 -53.47
C GLY A 308 10.94 23.63 -53.59
N ILE A 309 10.45 23.74 -54.83
CA ILE A 309 9.14 24.30 -55.17
C ILE A 309 8.06 23.23 -54.97
N ALA A 310 7.03 23.57 -54.19
CA ALA A 310 5.96 22.64 -53.83
C ALA A 310 5.15 22.14 -55.04
N THR A 311 4.67 20.89 -54.97
CA THR A 311 3.87 20.27 -56.06
C THR A 311 2.50 19.81 -55.52
N LEU A 312 1.51 19.71 -56.40
CA LEU A 312 0.16 19.24 -56.06
C LEU A 312 -0.05 17.80 -56.54
N ASN A 313 -0.71 16.97 -55.73
CA ASN A 313 -1.13 15.62 -56.12
C ASN A 313 -2.38 15.67 -57.04
N SER A 314 -2.82 14.51 -57.51
CA SER A 314 -4.00 14.36 -58.40
C SER A 314 -5.33 14.82 -57.79
N GLN A 315 -5.35 15.13 -56.49
CA GLN A 315 -6.50 15.64 -55.75
C GLN A 315 -6.35 17.13 -55.37
N GLY A 316 -5.30 17.81 -55.86
CA GLY A 316 -5.07 19.23 -55.62
C GLY A 316 -4.49 19.57 -54.24
N ARG A 317 -3.89 18.61 -53.53
CA ARG A 317 -3.21 18.83 -52.24
C ARG A 317 -1.70 18.88 -52.40
N LEU A 318 -1.00 19.63 -51.54
CA LEU A 318 0.46 19.70 -51.53
C LEU A 318 1.06 18.31 -51.24
N VAL A 319 1.99 17.86 -52.08
CA VAL A 319 2.67 16.54 -51.97
C VAL A 319 3.62 16.50 -50.76
N GLN A 320 4.14 17.65 -50.33
CA GLN A 320 5.12 17.77 -49.24
C GLN A 320 4.50 17.98 -47.86
N MET A 321 3.18 17.79 -47.69
CA MET A 321 2.55 17.94 -46.38
C MET A 321 2.76 16.64 -45.57
N PRO A 322 3.30 16.70 -44.33
CA PRO A 322 3.49 15.51 -43.50
C PRO A 322 2.16 14.85 -43.13
N ASP A 323 2.16 13.53 -43.00
CA ASP A 323 0.98 12.75 -42.57
C ASP A 323 0.74 12.88 -41.06
N ALA A 324 -0.41 12.40 -40.57
CA ALA A 324 -0.79 12.50 -39.15
C ALA A 324 0.22 11.84 -38.20
N GLU A 325 0.93 10.81 -38.67
CA GLU A 325 2.01 10.15 -37.95
C GLU A 325 3.27 11.04 -37.86
N ASP A 326 3.58 11.81 -38.91
CA ASP A 326 4.75 12.68 -38.98
C ASP A 326 4.64 13.91 -38.06
N VAL A 327 3.42 14.32 -37.69
CA VAL A 327 3.16 15.44 -36.77
C VAL A 327 2.76 14.99 -35.36
N GLY A 328 2.79 13.68 -35.06
CA GLY A 328 2.46 13.15 -33.74
C GLY A 328 1.00 13.30 -33.33
N ALA A 329 0.07 13.30 -34.28
CA ALA A 329 -1.35 13.43 -33.98
C ALA A 329 -1.90 12.12 -33.37
N HIS A 330 -2.34 12.17 -32.12
CA HIS A 330 -2.96 11.02 -31.44
C HIS A 330 -4.40 10.77 -31.92
N PRO A 331 -4.86 9.50 -31.95
CA PRO A 331 -6.23 9.17 -32.33
C PRO A 331 -7.24 9.68 -31.30
N ASN A 332 -8.48 9.94 -31.74
CA ASN A 332 -9.57 10.50 -30.91
C ASN A 332 -10.02 9.60 -29.74
N THR A 333 -9.43 8.40 -29.61
CA THR A 333 -9.65 7.41 -28.54
C THR A 333 -8.50 7.35 -27.53
N TRP A 334 -7.46 8.17 -27.72
CA TRP A 334 -6.32 8.22 -26.82
C TRP A 334 -6.70 8.88 -25.47
N LEU A 335 -6.48 8.14 -24.39
CA LEU A 335 -6.54 8.62 -23.01
C LEU A 335 -5.11 8.57 -22.45
N PRO A 336 -4.49 9.71 -22.10
CA PRO A 336 -3.11 9.70 -21.59
C PRO A 336 -3.04 9.00 -20.22
N ALA A 337 -1.95 8.27 -19.97
CA ALA A 337 -1.66 7.73 -18.65
C ALA A 337 -1.27 8.84 -17.66
N ALA A 338 -1.48 8.64 -16.36
CA ALA A 338 -1.21 9.65 -15.31
C ALA A 338 0.25 10.14 -15.30
N SER A 339 1.21 9.30 -15.71
CA SER A 339 2.62 9.66 -15.85
C SER A 339 2.91 10.56 -17.06
N GLU A 340 2.08 10.48 -18.12
CA GLU A 340 2.22 11.25 -19.37
C GLU A 340 1.69 12.70 -19.20
N ILE A 341 0.94 12.97 -18.13
CA ILE A 341 0.46 14.31 -17.73
C ILE A 341 1.19 14.90 -16.51
N GLY A 342 2.26 14.25 -16.02
CA GLY A 342 3.01 14.74 -14.86
C GLY A 342 2.28 14.63 -13.52
N ALA A 343 1.32 13.71 -13.36
CA ALA A 343 0.60 13.55 -12.10
C ALA A 343 1.53 13.01 -11.00
N VAL A 344 2.04 13.91 -10.16
CA VAL A 344 2.66 13.53 -8.89
C VAL A 344 1.54 13.00 -7.98
N PRO A 345 1.62 11.75 -7.48
CA PRO A 345 0.53 11.17 -6.70
C PRO A 345 0.30 12.00 -5.44
N ASN A 346 -0.94 12.47 -5.27
CA ASN A 346 -1.37 13.16 -4.06
C ASN A 346 -1.22 12.23 -2.86
N LEU A 347 -0.57 12.70 -1.80
CA LEU A 347 -0.39 11.96 -0.54
C LEU A 347 -1.70 11.86 0.25
N LEU A 348 -2.66 12.73 -0.06
CA LEU A 348 -4.00 12.68 0.49
C LEU A 348 -4.86 11.64 -0.23
N ILE A 349 -5.67 10.95 0.56
CA ILE A 349 -6.71 10.02 0.13
C ILE A 349 -8.04 10.79 0.07
N ASN A 350 -8.85 10.51 -0.94
CA ASN A 350 -10.16 11.09 -1.19
C ASN A 350 -10.14 12.62 -1.19
N SER A 351 -9.12 13.23 -1.81
CA SER A 351 -9.01 14.70 -1.91
C SER A 351 -10.09 15.34 -2.77
N SER A 352 -10.72 14.57 -3.66
CA SER A 352 -11.88 15.02 -4.44
C SER A 352 -13.20 14.90 -3.67
N PHE A 353 -13.17 14.29 -2.48
CA PHE A 353 -14.34 13.97 -1.65
C PHE A 353 -15.41 13.13 -2.36
N SER A 354 -15.03 12.42 -3.43
CA SER A 354 -15.95 11.60 -4.24
C SER A 354 -16.47 10.39 -3.46
N ILE A 355 -15.69 9.86 -2.53
CA ILE A 355 -16.01 8.66 -1.78
C ILE A 355 -16.62 9.05 -0.44
N ASN A 356 -17.78 8.48 -0.12
CA ASN A 356 -18.46 8.72 1.16
C ASN A 356 -19.08 7.41 1.66
N GLN A 357 -18.24 6.44 2.05
CA GLN A 357 -18.69 5.11 2.48
C GLN A 357 -19.52 5.16 3.77
N ARG A 358 -19.30 6.17 4.62
CA ARG A 358 -20.02 6.39 5.87
C ARG A 358 -21.46 6.91 5.67
N GLY A 359 -21.76 7.45 4.48
CA GLY A 359 -23.12 7.63 3.97
C GLY A 359 -23.94 8.79 4.54
N GLN A 360 -23.42 9.58 5.49
CA GLN A 360 -24.16 10.74 5.99
C GLN A 360 -24.07 11.92 5.02
N GLU A 361 -25.16 12.68 4.89
CA GLU A 361 -25.17 13.94 4.15
C GLU A 361 -24.47 15.06 4.94
N VAL A 362 -24.70 15.09 6.25
CA VAL A 362 -24.09 16.02 7.20
C VAL A 362 -23.60 15.23 8.41
N TYR A 363 -22.31 15.36 8.69
CA TYR A 363 -21.68 14.81 9.87
C TYR A 363 -21.76 15.85 10.99
N THR A 364 -22.52 15.56 12.04
CA THR A 364 -22.63 16.42 13.23
C THR A 364 -21.98 15.75 14.43
N ARG A 365 -21.45 16.56 15.34
CA ARG A 365 -20.73 16.09 16.53
C ARG A 365 -21.62 16.17 17.77
N THR A 366 -21.50 15.17 18.65
CA THR A 366 -21.85 15.29 20.07
C THR A 366 -20.59 15.67 20.87
N SER A 367 -20.69 16.67 21.75
CA SER A 367 -19.54 17.34 22.40
C SER A 367 -18.43 16.40 22.91
N GLY A 368 -17.16 16.79 22.73
CA GLY A 368 -15.98 16.11 23.28
C GLY A 368 -15.21 15.17 22.35
N GLN A 369 -15.79 14.70 21.23
CA GLN A 369 -15.17 13.64 20.38
C GLN A 369 -14.70 14.14 18.99
N HIS A 370 -13.63 13.60 18.41
CA HIS A 370 -13.37 13.74 16.96
C HIS A 370 -14.32 12.81 16.19
N ILE A 371 -14.59 13.13 14.93
CA ILE A 371 -15.37 12.28 14.03
C ILE A 371 -14.67 12.17 12.68
N TYR A 372 -14.69 10.98 12.10
CA TYR A 372 -14.38 10.78 10.68
C TYR A 372 -15.63 11.04 9.85
N THR A 373 -15.45 11.73 8.72
CA THR A 373 -16.54 12.35 7.97
C THR A 373 -16.66 11.76 6.57
N VAL A 374 -16.26 12.47 5.53
CA VAL A 374 -16.25 11.99 4.15
C VAL A 374 -15.06 11.05 3.97
N ASP A 375 -15.24 9.86 4.54
CA ASP A 375 -14.27 8.78 4.65
C ASP A 375 -13.08 9.13 5.57
N ARG A 376 -11.87 9.28 5.02
CA ARG A 376 -10.61 9.52 5.76
C ARG A 376 -10.44 10.88 6.43
N TRP A 377 -11.35 11.81 6.15
CA TRP A 377 -11.25 13.18 6.65
C TRP A 377 -11.82 13.32 8.06
N MET A 378 -11.01 13.81 8.99
CA MET A 378 -11.34 13.93 10.40
C MET A 378 -11.66 15.38 10.76
N ALA A 379 -12.72 15.56 11.56
CA ALA A 379 -13.08 16.82 12.17
C ALA A 379 -12.98 16.72 13.70
N TYR A 380 -12.29 17.69 14.31
CA TYR A 380 -12.16 17.85 15.75
C TYR A 380 -12.56 19.28 16.14
N GLY A 381 -13.56 19.42 17.01
CA GLY A 381 -14.03 20.74 17.40
C GLY A 381 -14.79 21.50 16.31
N CYS A 382 -15.09 20.89 15.16
CA CYS A 382 -16.03 21.45 14.19
C CYS A 382 -17.48 21.16 14.61
N SER A 383 -18.42 22.03 14.27
CA SER A 383 -19.85 21.83 14.56
C SER A 383 -20.51 20.88 13.56
N SER A 384 -20.11 20.93 12.29
CA SER A 384 -20.58 20.03 11.25
C SER A 384 -19.60 19.90 10.09
N VAL A 385 -19.73 18.83 9.30
CA VAL A 385 -19.10 18.70 7.97
C VAL A 385 -20.14 18.19 6.98
N ALA A 386 -20.39 18.93 5.92
CA ALA A 386 -21.30 18.57 4.84
C ALA A 386 -20.54 18.47 3.52
N ARG A 387 -20.84 17.43 2.72
CA ARG A 387 -20.31 17.32 1.36
C ARG A 387 -21.25 18.03 0.40
N GLU A 388 -20.73 18.99 -0.36
CA GLU A 388 -21.52 19.78 -1.31
C GLU A 388 -20.92 19.66 -2.72
N ALA A 389 -21.72 19.97 -3.74
CA ALA A 389 -21.20 20.15 -5.09
C ALA A 389 -20.14 21.27 -5.10
N ASN A 390 -19.04 21.04 -5.80
CA ASN A 390 -17.95 22.01 -5.85
C ASN A 390 -18.39 23.31 -6.56
N THR A 391 -18.03 24.44 -5.96
CA THR A 391 -18.24 25.79 -6.49
C THR A 391 -16.94 26.57 -6.63
N SER A 392 -15.80 25.95 -6.30
CA SER A 392 -14.48 26.54 -6.50
C SER A 392 -14.04 26.44 -7.97
N PRO A 393 -13.04 27.22 -8.41
CA PRO A 393 -12.46 27.09 -9.74
C PRO A 393 -11.73 25.76 -10.02
N ALA A 394 -11.50 24.92 -9.00
CA ALA A 394 -10.77 23.66 -9.16
C ALA A 394 -11.59 22.57 -9.88
N VAL A 395 -10.90 21.69 -10.61
CA VAL A 395 -11.52 20.53 -11.30
C VAL A 395 -11.72 19.37 -10.32
N THR A 396 -12.68 19.53 -9.40
CA THR A 396 -13.12 18.49 -8.46
C THR A 396 -14.65 18.45 -8.41
N PRO A 397 -15.30 17.27 -8.26
CA PRO A 397 -16.75 17.16 -8.22
C PRO A 397 -17.37 17.74 -6.94
N TYR A 398 -16.68 17.60 -5.81
CA TYR A 398 -17.19 17.97 -4.49
C TYR A 398 -16.25 18.92 -3.75
N GLN A 399 -16.86 19.65 -2.83
CA GLN A 399 -16.21 20.45 -1.80
C GLN A 399 -16.78 20.04 -0.44
N LEU A 400 -16.11 20.44 0.63
CA LEU A 400 -16.65 20.29 1.98
C LEU A 400 -17.04 21.65 2.53
N LYS A 401 -18.18 21.71 3.21
CA LYS A 401 -18.59 22.82 4.06
C LYS A 401 -18.43 22.40 5.51
N ILE A 402 -17.52 23.07 6.21
CA ILE A 402 -17.15 22.76 7.58
C ILE A 402 -17.70 23.87 8.48
N GLY A 403 -18.63 23.50 9.36
CA GLY A 403 -19.13 24.37 10.42
C GLY A 403 -18.09 24.55 11.52
N LEU A 404 -17.87 25.80 11.92
CA LEU A 404 -16.95 26.17 12.99
C LEU A 404 -17.67 26.08 14.35
N ALA A 405 -16.91 25.80 15.41
CA ALA A 405 -17.40 25.88 16.78
C ALA A 405 -17.25 27.30 17.32
N ASN A 406 -18.22 27.72 18.12
CA ASN A 406 -18.17 28.97 18.84
C ASN A 406 -18.87 28.82 20.21
N PRO A 407 -18.14 28.88 21.33
CA PRO A 407 -16.68 28.94 21.43
C PRO A 407 -16.02 27.57 21.20
N GLY A 408 -14.76 27.57 20.78
CA GLY A 408 -13.91 26.40 20.62
C GLY A 408 -13.03 26.46 19.37
N GLN A 409 -11.87 25.81 19.42
CA GLN A 409 -11.02 25.65 18.25
C GLN A 409 -11.60 24.57 17.32
N SER A 410 -11.70 24.88 16.02
CA SER A 410 -12.10 23.90 15.01
C SER A 410 -10.89 23.46 14.21
N THR A 411 -10.72 22.14 14.10
CA THR A 411 -9.61 21.49 13.41
C THR A 411 -10.18 20.49 12.41
N PHE A 412 -9.78 20.59 11.16
CA PHE A 412 -10.13 19.65 10.10
C PHE A 412 -8.86 19.14 9.46
N LEU A 413 -8.71 17.82 9.38
CA LEU A 413 -7.44 17.24 8.97
C LEU A 413 -7.61 15.90 8.27
N GLN A 414 -6.56 15.49 7.57
CA GLN A 414 -6.40 14.14 7.06
C GLN A 414 -5.05 13.57 7.50
N PRO A 415 -5.03 12.52 8.32
CA PRO A 415 -3.80 11.83 8.67
C PRO A 415 -3.22 11.10 7.44
N ILE A 416 -1.90 11.14 7.30
CA ILE A 416 -1.15 10.42 6.26
C ILE A 416 -0.46 9.22 6.92
N GLU A 417 -0.57 8.05 6.29
CA GLU A 417 0.05 6.82 6.79
C GLU A 417 1.57 6.87 6.66
N ASN A 418 2.27 6.37 7.69
CA ASN A 418 3.75 6.36 7.75
C ASN A 418 4.33 7.77 7.55
N PHE A 419 3.70 8.77 8.17
CA PHE A 419 4.12 10.17 8.07
C PHE A 419 5.58 10.36 8.45
N GLU A 420 6.13 9.53 9.34
CA GLU A 420 7.54 9.55 9.72
C GLU A 420 8.49 9.39 8.52
N ALA A 421 8.06 8.69 7.46
CA ALA A 421 8.83 8.52 6.24
C ALA A 421 8.99 9.82 5.43
N LEU A 422 8.17 10.85 5.72
CA LEU A 422 8.26 12.15 5.07
C LEU A 422 9.34 13.06 5.68
N THR A 423 9.90 12.70 6.84
CA THR A 423 10.91 13.51 7.54
C THR A 423 12.05 13.95 6.60
N GLY A 424 12.37 15.23 6.60
CA GLY A 424 13.42 15.81 5.76
C GLY A 424 13.02 16.10 4.31
N SER A 425 11.89 15.56 3.83
CA SER A 425 11.43 15.75 2.45
C SER A 425 10.90 17.17 2.21
N THR A 426 11.04 17.66 0.99
CA THR A 426 10.35 18.87 0.52
C THR A 426 8.95 18.51 0.05
N ILE A 427 7.93 19.20 0.56
CA ILE A 427 6.52 18.98 0.25
C ILE A 427 5.87 20.29 -0.20
N SER A 428 4.92 20.20 -1.11
CA SER A 428 4.05 21.32 -1.48
C SER A 428 2.60 20.99 -1.19
N ILE A 429 1.90 21.97 -0.62
CA ILE A 429 0.50 21.90 -0.23
C ILE A 429 -0.26 22.94 -1.06
N SER A 430 -1.38 22.55 -1.67
CA SER A 430 -2.31 23.48 -2.30
C SER A 430 -3.76 23.13 -2.03
N PHE A 431 -4.63 24.13 -1.98
CA PHE A 431 -6.08 23.96 -1.84
C PHE A 431 -6.81 25.27 -2.11
N TRP A 432 -8.12 25.16 -2.32
CA TRP A 432 -9.04 26.28 -2.40
C TRP A 432 -9.83 26.40 -1.09
N ILE A 433 -9.99 27.64 -0.60
CA ILE A 433 -10.77 27.94 0.60
C ILE A 433 -11.56 29.25 0.45
N LYS A 434 -12.72 29.29 1.10
CA LYS A 434 -13.44 30.54 1.43
C LYS A 434 -14.25 30.34 2.71
N ALA A 435 -14.65 31.42 3.36
CA ALA A 435 -15.48 31.39 4.58
C ALA A 435 -16.67 32.35 4.45
N ASP A 436 -17.67 32.23 5.32
CA ASP A 436 -18.83 33.14 5.31
C ASP A 436 -18.52 34.52 5.89
N ALA A 437 -17.45 34.63 6.67
CA ALA A 437 -16.77 35.87 7.06
C ALA A 437 -15.25 35.66 6.97
N GLU A 438 -14.47 36.74 6.98
CA GLU A 438 -13.01 36.63 6.99
C GLU A 438 -12.54 35.89 8.25
N GLU A 439 -11.76 34.82 8.08
CA GLU A 439 -11.35 33.94 9.18
C GLU A 439 -9.89 33.49 9.03
N GLN A 440 -9.17 33.40 10.15
CA GLN A 440 -7.76 33.00 10.16
C GLN A 440 -7.60 31.52 10.51
N PHE A 441 -6.76 30.84 9.74
CA PHE A 441 -6.43 29.43 9.94
C PHE A 441 -4.92 29.23 9.98
N ASN A 442 -4.46 28.26 10.77
CA ASN A 442 -3.15 27.66 10.63
C ASN A 442 -3.27 26.43 9.73
N VAL A 443 -2.49 26.41 8.65
CA VAL A 443 -2.23 25.21 7.86
C VAL A 443 -1.04 24.51 8.48
N ILE A 444 -1.30 23.37 9.11
CA ILE A 444 -0.34 22.61 9.92
C ILE A 444 0.03 21.33 9.16
N PHE A 445 1.33 21.03 9.12
CA PHE A 445 1.85 19.79 8.56
C PHE A 445 3.18 19.45 9.25
N GLY A 446 3.19 18.41 10.09
CA GLY A 446 4.32 18.16 10.99
C GLY A 446 4.43 19.27 12.04
N LEU A 447 5.63 19.84 12.20
CA LEU A 447 5.87 21.00 13.08
C LEU A 447 5.62 22.37 12.41
N ASP A 448 5.44 22.40 11.09
CA ASP A 448 5.19 23.65 10.36
C ASP A 448 3.74 24.11 10.56
N ALA A 449 3.56 25.38 10.92
CA ALA A 449 2.26 26.04 11.03
C ALA A 449 2.27 27.33 10.22
N ASN A 450 1.54 27.34 9.11
CA ASN A 450 1.50 28.44 8.15
C ASN A 450 0.16 29.18 8.27
N PRO A 451 0.13 30.42 8.81
CA PRO A 451 -1.11 31.17 8.94
C PRO A 451 -1.62 31.64 7.58
N ILE A 452 -2.93 31.51 7.36
CA ILE A 452 -3.64 32.01 6.20
C ILE A 452 -4.93 32.71 6.63
N THR A 453 -5.47 33.56 5.75
CA THR A 453 -6.77 34.21 5.94
C THR A 453 -7.71 33.80 4.83
N ALA A 454 -8.78 33.08 5.17
CA ALA A 454 -9.84 32.74 4.25
C ALA A 454 -10.75 33.96 4.03
N ALA A 455 -10.97 34.33 2.76
CA ALA A 455 -11.86 35.43 2.39
C ALA A 455 -13.29 34.92 2.15
N THR A 456 -14.21 35.85 1.87
CA THR A 456 -15.60 35.52 1.50
C THR A 456 -15.74 34.98 0.07
N THR A 457 -14.69 35.11 -0.74
CA THR A 457 -14.57 34.55 -2.09
C THR A 457 -13.50 33.45 -2.13
N TRP A 458 -13.62 32.56 -3.11
CA TRP A 458 -12.65 31.47 -3.31
C TRP A 458 -11.25 32.01 -3.55
N LYS A 459 -10.31 31.54 -2.74
CA LYS A 459 -8.88 31.83 -2.89
C LYS A 459 -8.08 30.53 -2.84
N GLU A 460 -7.14 30.41 -3.75
CA GLU A 460 -6.15 29.33 -3.73
C GLU A 460 -4.99 29.70 -2.82
N PHE A 461 -4.52 28.74 -2.02
CA PHE A 461 -3.28 28.82 -1.29
C PHE A 461 -2.31 27.76 -1.79
N LYS A 462 -1.04 28.16 -1.95
CA LYS A 462 0.09 27.28 -2.26
C LYS A 462 1.17 27.51 -1.21
N ILE A 463 1.53 26.46 -0.48
CA ILE A 463 2.45 26.51 0.66
C ILE A 463 3.54 25.48 0.40
N ALA A 464 4.80 25.92 0.45
CA ALA A 464 5.95 25.04 0.36
C ALA A 464 6.48 24.75 1.76
N ILE A 465 6.75 23.48 2.03
CA ILE A 465 7.44 23.01 3.23
C ILE A 465 8.82 22.52 2.77
N PRO A 466 9.88 23.31 2.98
CA PRO A 466 11.20 22.99 2.48
C PRO A 466 11.75 21.66 3.03
N SER A 467 11.44 21.36 4.30
CA SER A 467 11.89 20.13 4.96
C SER A 467 10.94 19.76 6.09
N VAL A 468 10.18 18.68 5.92
CA VAL A 468 9.20 18.22 6.93
C VAL A 468 9.91 17.86 8.23
N GLN A 469 9.47 18.48 9.34
CA GLN A 469 9.94 18.18 10.69
C GLN A 469 8.86 17.51 11.53
N ILE A 470 9.26 16.58 12.42
CA ILE A 470 8.37 15.79 13.27
C ILE A 470 8.82 15.94 14.73
N GLY A 471 7.85 16.02 15.65
CA GLY A 471 8.07 16.14 17.10
C GLY A 471 7.12 15.28 17.91
N ALA A 472 7.19 15.35 19.24
CA ALA A 472 6.41 14.49 20.13
C ALA A 472 4.89 14.78 20.13
N PHE A 473 4.48 15.98 19.75
CA PHE A 473 3.06 16.41 19.68
C PHE A 473 2.81 17.08 18.32
N VAL A 474 2.65 16.29 17.25
CA VAL A 474 2.42 16.82 15.90
C VAL A 474 1.21 16.21 15.23
N THR A 475 0.66 16.96 14.28
CA THR A 475 -0.32 16.42 13.34
C THR A 475 0.41 15.64 12.25
N HIS A 476 0.20 14.32 12.20
CA HIS A 476 0.73 13.44 11.16
C HIS A 476 -0.08 13.52 9.85
N GLY A 477 -0.16 14.71 9.25
CA GLY A 477 -0.89 14.92 7.99
C GLY A 477 -1.20 16.39 7.71
N LEU A 478 -2.11 16.64 6.77
CA LEU A 478 -2.59 17.99 6.46
C LEU A 478 -3.68 18.38 7.46
N CYS A 479 -3.50 19.51 8.13
CA CYS A 479 -4.44 20.03 9.11
C CYS A 479 -4.74 21.51 8.89
N LEU A 480 -6.01 21.88 8.94
CA LEU A 480 -6.48 23.27 8.98
C LEU A 480 -7.13 23.51 10.34
N GLN A 481 -6.65 24.50 11.06
CA GLN A 481 -7.10 24.81 12.41
C GLN A 481 -7.42 26.30 12.55
N THR A 482 -8.54 26.66 13.17
CA THR A 482 -8.83 28.08 13.47
C THR A 482 -7.81 28.64 14.45
N VAL A 483 -7.36 29.87 14.21
CA VAL A 483 -6.43 30.56 15.12
C VAL A 483 -7.15 30.99 16.41
N SER A 484 -8.41 31.39 16.29
CA SER A 484 -9.25 31.84 17.40
C SER A 484 -10.17 30.73 17.92
N ASN A 485 -10.47 30.78 19.23
CA ASN A 485 -11.54 29.99 19.87
C ASN A 485 -12.91 30.66 19.75
N THR A 486 -12.98 31.86 19.20
CA THR A 486 -14.23 32.55 18.88
C THR A 486 -14.12 33.00 17.44
N PRO A 487 -14.30 32.07 16.49
CA PRO A 487 -14.22 32.40 15.07
C PRO A 487 -15.27 33.44 14.70
N ALA A 488 -14.91 34.35 13.80
CA ALA A 488 -15.80 35.33 13.21
C ALA A 488 -16.71 34.69 12.15
N ALA A 489 -16.20 33.68 11.44
CA ALA A 489 -16.97 32.86 10.52
C ALA A 489 -17.83 31.80 11.25
N THR A 490 -18.96 31.47 10.65
CA THR A 490 -19.80 30.33 11.09
C THR A 490 -19.39 29.04 10.38
N TYR A 491 -18.89 29.14 9.15
CA TYR A 491 -18.41 28.01 8.38
C TYR A 491 -17.38 28.42 7.34
N TYR A 492 -16.60 27.45 6.86
CA TYR A 492 -15.78 27.60 5.68
C TYR A 492 -16.01 26.47 4.69
N GLN A 493 -15.68 26.72 3.44
CA GLN A 493 -15.72 25.76 2.36
C GLN A 493 -14.29 25.48 1.88
N PHE A 494 -14.00 24.20 1.67
CA PHE A 494 -12.67 23.68 1.39
C PHE A 494 -12.73 22.71 0.21
N ALA A 495 -11.86 22.92 -0.78
CA ALA A 495 -11.90 22.19 -2.04
C ALA A 495 -10.50 21.87 -2.59
N ALA A 496 -10.40 20.75 -3.30
CA ALA A 496 -9.22 20.32 -4.04
C ALA A 496 -7.88 20.36 -3.27
N PRO A 497 -7.80 19.82 -2.04
CA PRO A 497 -6.55 19.74 -1.32
C PRO A 497 -5.55 18.79 -1.99
N GLN A 498 -4.31 19.23 -2.09
CA GLN A 498 -3.23 18.47 -2.69
C GLN A 498 -1.97 18.60 -1.86
N VAL A 499 -1.33 17.46 -1.58
CA VAL A 499 -0.03 17.36 -0.93
C VAL A 499 0.84 16.50 -1.82
N VAL A 500 1.93 17.06 -2.33
CA VAL A 500 2.83 16.39 -3.28
C VAL A 500 4.28 16.58 -2.87
N PHE A 501 5.14 15.65 -3.29
CA PHE A 501 6.58 15.80 -3.15
C PHE A 501 7.13 16.90 -4.05
N GLY A 502 8.13 17.63 -3.56
CA GLY A 502 8.83 18.67 -4.31
C GLY A 502 8.05 19.99 -4.39
N SER A 503 8.26 20.72 -5.49
CA SER A 503 7.64 22.01 -5.75
C SER A 503 6.17 21.88 -6.18
N ALA A 504 5.36 22.88 -5.84
CA ALA A 504 3.94 22.92 -6.16
C ALA A 504 3.77 22.85 -7.69
N THR A 505 2.98 21.89 -8.16
CA THR A 505 2.49 21.90 -9.54
C THR A 505 1.39 22.97 -9.64
N ASP A 506 1.28 23.62 -10.80
CA ASP A 506 0.27 24.67 -11.00
C ASP A 506 -1.16 24.15 -11.15
N GLN A 507 -1.36 22.82 -11.11
CA GLN A 507 -2.66 22.20 -11.33
C GLN A 507 -2.97 21.13 -10.26
N TYR A 508 -4.21 21.15 -9.78
CA TYR A 508 -4.78 20.06 -9.00
C TYR A 508 -4.99 18.84 -9.89
N HIS A 509 -4.41 17.71 -9.51
CA HIS A 509 -4.59 16.43 -10.19
C HIS A 509 -5.68 15.63 -9.47
N MET A 510 -6.82 15.47 -10.13
CA MET A 510 -7.93 14.69 -9.58
C MET A 510 -7.53 13.21 -9.42
N PRO A 511 -7.64 12.63 -8.21
CA PRO A 511 -7.39 11.20 -8.03
C PRO A 511 -8.41 10.31 -8.74
N ASP A 512 -7.99 9.14 -9.20
CA ASP A 512 -8.89 8.11 -9.76
C ASP A 512 -9.84 7.58 -8.66
N PRO A 513 -11.16 7.77 -8.77
CA PRO A 513 -12.12 7.32 -7.77
C PRO A 513 -12.08 5.81 -7.50
N SER A 514 -11.70 4.98 -8.48
CA SER A 514 -11.66 3.52 -8.33
C SER A 514 -10.50 3.10 -7.43
N LEU A 515 -9.32 3.71 -7.64
CA LEU A 515 -8.14 3.47 -6.81
C LEU A 515 -8.32 4.04 -5.40
N GLU A 516 -8.92 5.22 -5.31
CA GLU A 516 -9.23 5.85 -4.02
C GLU A 516 -10.22 5.01 -3.21
N MET A 517 -11.22 4.38 -3.84
CA MET A 517 -12.16 3.49 -3.15
C MET A 517 -11.44 2.29 -2.53
N VAL A 518 -10.45 1.71 -3.21
CA VAL A 518 -9.61 0.63 -2.66
C VAL A 518 -8.82 1.11 -1.45
N ARG A 519 -8.27 2.33 -1.50
CA ARG A 519 -7.53 2.94 -0.39
C ARG A 519 -8.42 3.25 0.81
N CYS A 520 -9.59 3.84 0.58
CA CYS A 520 -10.60 4.16 1.60
C CYS A 520 -11.07 2.92 2.36
N ARG A 521 -11.28 1.80 1.64
CA ARG A 521 -11.69 0.51 2.22
C ARG A 521 -10.68 -0.12 3.19
N ARG A 522 -9.43 0.35 3.23
CA ARG A 522 -8.48 -0.05 4.28
C ARG A 522 -8.87 0.50 5.65
N TYR A 523 -9.62 1.59 5.71
CA TYR A 523 -9.89 2.29 6.98
C TYR A 523 -11.34 2.21 7.38
N PHE A 524 -12.27 2.21 6.43
CA PHE A 524 -13.68 2.02 6.72
C PHE A 524 -14.32 1.05 5.75
N TYR A 525 -15.06 0.09 6.30
CA TYR A 525 -15.84 -0.86 5.50
C TYR A 525 -17.19 -1.10 6.15
N SER A 526 -18.27 -0.99 5.37
CA SER A 526 -19.63 -1.23 5.84
C SER A 526 -20.23 -2.46 5.16
N LEU A 527 -20.67 -3.41 5.98
CA LEU A 527 -21.47 -4.56 5.59
C LEU A 527 -22.94 -4.14 5.67
N ASN A 528 -23.50 -3.63 4.57
CA ASN A 528 -24.87 -3.14 4.52
C ASN A 528 -25.86 -4.30 4.40
N SER A 529 -26.73 -4.48 5.40
CA SER A 529 -27.63 -5.65 5.51
C SER A 529 -28.79 -5.71 4.51
N SER A 530 -29.08 -4.62 3.78
CA SER A 530 -30.25 -4.55 2.88
C SER A 530 -30.09 -5.35 1.57
N LYS A 531 -28.88 -5.81 1.21
CA LYS A 531 -28.62 -6.47 -0.09
C LYS A 531 -27.82 -7.77 -0.06
N SER A 532 -27.39 -8.30 1.08
CA SER A 532 -26.87 -9.68 1.11
C SER A 532 -27.04 -10.37 2.45
N ARG A 533 -26.99 -11.70 2.36
CA ARG A 533 -26.99 -12.66 3.46
C ARG A 533 -25.52 -12.84 3.87
N TYR A 534 -25.04 -12.12 4.87
CA TYR A 534 -23.59 -11.83 4.97
C TYR A 534 -22.77 -12.78 5.86
N ALA A 535 -23.37 -13.77 6.53
CA ALA A 535 -22.63 -14.53 7.52
C ALA A 535 -23.22 -15.91 7.77
N MET A 536 -22.47 -16.95 7.41
CA MET A 536 -22.71 -18.32 7.90
C MET A 536 -21.99 -18.51 9.23
N VAL A 537 -22.73 -19.00 10.23
CA VAL A 537 -22.22 -19.33 11.56
C VAL A 537 -21.71 -20.77 11.56
N GLY A 538 -20.44 -20.96 11.90
CA GLY A 538 -19.87 -22.28 12.20
C GLY A 538 -20.24 -22.75 13.62
N GLN A 539 -20.17 -24.07 13.86
CA GLN A 539 -20.48 -24.78 15.13
C GLN A 539 -20.32 -23.90 16.38
N GLY A 540 -21.42 -23.64 17.09
CA GLY A 540 -21.37 -23.01 18.41
C GLY A 540 -20.59 -23.89 19.40
N TYR A 541 -19.59 -23.30 20.07
CA TYR A 541 -18.89 -23.93 21.19
C TYR A 541 -19.06 -23.08 22.43
N ALA A 542 -19.65 -23.65 23.48
CA ALA A 542 -19.65 -23.06 24.81
C ALA A 542 -18.23 -23.21 25.40
N ARG A 543 -17.43 -22.15 25.37
CA ARG A 543 -16.25 -22.03 26.23
C ARG A 543 -16.73 -21.32 27.49
N TRP A 544 -16.86 -22.08 28.58
CA TRP A 544 -17.23 -21.60 29.91
C TRP A 544 -18.74 -21.29 30.04
N SER A 545 -19.35 -21.73 31.14
CA SER A 545 -20.74 -22.17 31.29
C SER A 545 -21.86 -21.15 31.00
N ASP A 546 -21.56 -19.91 30.62
CA ASP A 546 -22.54 -18.82 30.58
C ASP A 546 -22.47 -18.00 29.27
N LEU A 547 -21.64 -18.40 28.28
CA LEU A 547 -21.36 -17.60 27.08
C LEU A 547 -21.36 -18.43 25.78
N THR A 548 -22.33 -18.16 24.91
CA THR A 548 -22.34 -18.67 23.52
C THR A 548 -21.56 -17.71 22.62
N LEU A 549 -20.47 -18.18 22.01
CA LEU A 549 -19.65 -17.44 21.05
C LEU A 549 -19.81 -18.00 19.64
N VAL A 550 -20.03 -17.11 18.68
CA VAL A 550 -20.20 -17.44 17.26
C VAL A 550 -19.15 -16.74 16.42
N GLY A 551 -18.38 -17.52 15.63
CA GLY A 551 -17.39 -16.99 14.70
C GLY A 551 -17.97 -16.86 13.28
N VAL A 552 -17.86 -15.66 12.71
CA VAL A 552 -18.26 -15.35 11.33
C VAL A 552 -17.02 -14.96 10.53
N PRO A 553 -16.65 -15.71 9.48
CA PRO A 553 -15.64 -15.26 8.53
C PRO A 553 -16.23 -14.19 7.62
N VAL A 554 -15.52 -13.06 7.50
CA VAL A 554 -15.81 -11.97 6.56
C VAL A 554 -14.63 -11.84 5.62
N THR A 555 -14.87 -12.08 4.33
CA THR A 555 -13.88 -11.84 3.28
C THR A 555 -13.94 -10.38 2.87
N LEU A 556 -12.85 -9.66 3.11
CA LEU A 556 -12.70 -8.26 2.75
C LEU A 556 -12.04 -8.14 1.37
N ALA A 557 -12.45 -7.14 0.59
CA ALA A 557 -11.84 -6.87 -0.72
C ALA A 557 -10.38 -6.37 -0.59
N VAL A 558 -10.07 -5.73 0.54
CA VAL A 558 -8.76 -5.18 0.88
C VAL A 558 -8.54 -5.42 2.38
N PRO A 559 -7.32 -5.77 2.83
CA PRO A 559 -7.01 -5.80 4.26
C PRO A 559 -7.26 -4.43 4.90
N MET A 560 -7.82 -4.41 6.11
CA MET A 560 -7.94 -3.19 6.90
C MET A 560 -6.55 -2.76 7.39
N ARG A 561 -6.42 -1.49 7.72
CA ARG A 561 -5.18 -0.84 8.15
C ARG A 561 -4.61 -1.45 9.43
N ILE A 562 -5.49 -1.76 10.38
CA ILE A 562 -5.14 -2.37 11.68
C ILE A 562 -5.75 -3.76 11.78
N GLN A 563 -5.09 -4.63 12.55
CA GLN A 563 -5.49 -6.03 12.66
C GLN A 563 -6.79 -6.26 13.46
N ALA A 564 -7.20 -5.29 14.26
CA ALA A 564 -8.42 -5.35 15.07
C ALA A 564 -9.23 -4.05 14.88
N PRO A 565 -9.93 -3.87 13.75
CA PRO A 565 -10.81 -2.72 13.57
C PRO A 565 -11.89 -2.70 14.65
N ILE A 566 -12.27 -1.49 15.05
CA ILE A 566 -13.46 -1.26 15.86
C ILE A 566 -14.66 -1.72 15.05
N VAL A 567 -15.49 -2.56 15.66
CA VAL A 567 -16.72 -3.03 15.02
C VAL A 567 -17.89 -2.36 15.71
N THR A 568 -18.72 -1.66 14.92
CA THR A 568 -19.98 -1.12 15.42
C THR A 568 -21.15 -1.67 14.62
N MET A 569 -22.31 -1.71 15.27
CA MET A 569 -23.54 -2.22 14.67
C MET A 569 -24.61 -1.16 14.84
N SER A 570 -25.33 -0.88 13.75
CA SER A 570 -26.54 -0.07 13.79
C SER A 570 -27.75 -0.89 13.38
N GLY A 571 -28.93 -0.43 13.78
CA GLY A 571 -30.19 -1.10 13.51
C GLY A 571 -30.36 -2.43 14.26
N THR A 572 -31.39 -3.19 13.89
CA THR A 572 -31.71 -4.47 14.52
C THR A 572 -31.13 -5.64 13.73
N ILE A 573 -30.14 -6.32 14.30
CA ILE A 573 -29.49 -7.50 13.70
C ILE A 573 -29.86 -8.75 14.52
N GLY A 574 -30.23 -9.83 13.83
CA GLY A 574 -30.66 -11.06 14.49
C GLY A 574 -30.32 -12.32 13.69
N THR A 575 -30.61 -13.49 14.26
CA THR A 575 -30.51 -14.76 13.55
C THR A 575 -31.81 -15.09 12.82
N MET A 576 -31.72 -15.62 11.59
CA MET A 576 -32.87 -16.25 10.93
C MET A 576 -33.16 -17.62 11.55
N GLY A 577 -34.42 -17.89 11.93
CA GLY A 577 -34.89 -19.21 12.38
C GLY A 577 -35.26 -19.36 13.86
N LEU A 578 -34.97 -18.39 14.73
CA LEU A 578 -35.35 -18.41 16.16
C LEU A 578 -35.73 -16.99 16.67
N PRO A 579 -36.57 -16.88 17.71
CA PRO A 579 -37.04 -15.59 18.24
C PRO A 579 -35.94 -14.76 18.94
N ASN A 580 -34.74 -15.29 19.13
CA ASN A 580 -33.68 -14.66 19.92
C ASN A 580 -33.16 -13.37 19.28
N VAL A 581 -33.40 -12.25 19.95
CA VAL A 581 -32.79 -10.96 19.63
C VAL A 581 -31.38 -10.95 20.20
N ILE A 582 -30.38 -10.63 19.38
CA ILE A 582 -28.99 -10.58 19.81
C ILE A 582 -28.78 -9.28 20.59
N ASN A 583 -28.93 -9.33 21.92
CA ASN A 583 -29.01 -8.12 22.76
C ASN A 583 -27.69 -7.65 23.38
N ALA A 584 -26.57 -8.37 23.23
CA ALA A 584 -25.28 -7.92 23.76
C ALA A 584 -24.11 -8.54 22.99
N ILE A 585 -23.64 -7.81 21.98
CA ILE A 585 -22.56 -8.24 21.11
C ILE A 585 -21.28 -7.51 21.54
N SER A 586 -20.34 -8.19 22.17
CA SER A 586 -18.94 -7.78 22.05
C SER A 586 -18.39 -8.45 20.80
N VAL A 587 -18.06 -7.66 19.77
CA VAL A 587 -17.40 -8.19 18.57
C VAL A 587 -15.89 -8.15 18.78
N GLU A 588 -15.26 -9.31 18.89
CA GLU A 588 -13.81 -9.40 18.78
C GLU A 588 -13.45 -9.69 17.32
N SER A 589 -12.77 -8.73 16.67
CA SER A 589 -12.20 -8.89 15.34
C SER A 589 -10.78 -9.43 15.46
N TYR A 590 -10.45 -10.43 14.65
CA TYR A 590 -9.07 -10.87 14.47
C TYR A 590 -8.91 -11.42 13.05
N TYR A 591 -7.79 -11.11 12.41
CA TYR A 591 -7.47 -11.69 11.12
C TYR A 591 -7.15 -13.17 11.25
N SER A 592 -7.79 -13.99 10.41
CA SER A 592 -7.36 -15.38 10.20
C SER A 592 -6.35 -15.52 9.06
N THR A 593 -6.43 -14.65 8.04
CA THR A 593 -5.48 -14.46 6.93
C THR A 593 -5.56 -12.99 6.49
N GLU A 594 -4.68 -12.48 5.62
CA GLU A 594 -4.64 -11.05 5.24
C GLU A 594 -6.00 -10.46 4.81
N ASN A 595 -6.88 -11.24 4.16
CA ASN A 595 -8.18 -10.77 3.66
C ASN A 595 -9.40 -11.39 4.36
N ILE A 596 -9.20 -12.29 5.32
CA ILE A 596 -10.31 -12.94 6.03
C ILE A 596 -10.26 -12.53 7.49
N MET A 597 -11.24 -11.73 7.89
CA MET A 597 -11.44 -11.29 9.26
C MET A 597 -12.50 -12.18 9.91
N ARG A 598 -12.27 -12.58 11.17
CA ARG A 598 -13.27 -13.30 11.97
C ARG A 598 -13.93 -12.34 12.95
N LEU A 599 -15.25 -12.23 12.86
CA LEU A 599 -16.07 -11.52 13.83
C LEU A 599 -16.61 -12.53 14.85
N ARG A 600 -16.41 -12.27 16.15
CA ARG A 600 -16.99 -13.10 17.22
C ARG A 600 -18.19 -12.42 17.85
N PHE A 601 -19.37 -13.03 17.76
CA PHE A 601 -20.58 -12.51 18.38
C PHE A 601 -20.83 -13.20 19.71
N LYS A 602 -21.04 -12.41 20.77
CA LYS A 602 -21.59 -12.87 22.03
C LYS A 602 -23.12 -12.80 21.95
N MET A 603 -23.79 -13.88 22.37
CA MET A 603 -25.25 -14.00 22.22
C MET A 603 -25.92 -14.33 23.56
N ASN A 604 -27.12 -13.77 23.77
CA ASN A 604 -27.99 -14.12 24.89
C ASN A 604 -28.91 -15.27 24.45
N GLY A 605 -28.62 -16.49 24.90
CA GLY A 605 -29.38 -17.71 24.58
C GLY A 605 -28.49 -18.90 24.24
N GLU A 606 -29.02 -20.10 24.43
CA GLU A 606 -28.37 -21.33 23.97
C GLU A 606 -28.56 -21.46 22.45
N LEU A 607 -27.45 -21.62 21.73
CA LEU A 607 -27.48 -22.09 20.35
C LEU A 607 -27.32 -23.61 20.35
N GLU A 608 -28.02 -24.27 19.44
CA GLU A 608 -27.88 -25.70 19.24
C GLU A 608 -26.50 -26.02 18.67
N ALA A 609 -25.80 -26.94 19.31
CA ALA A 609 -24.56 -27.49 18.78
C ALA A 609 -24.82 -28.13 17.42
N ASN A 610 -23.89 -27.97 16.47
CA ASN A 610 -23.98 -28.49 15.09
C ASN A 610 -25.02 -27.80 14.18
N THR A 611 -25.58 -26.67 14.59
CA THR A 611 -26.52 -25.91 13.76
C THR A 611 -25.83 -24.71 13.10
N CYS A 612 -26.04 -24.54 11.79
CA CYS A 612 -25.60 -23.35 11.06
C CYS A 612 -26.66 -22.26 11.21
N TYR A 613 -26.23 -21.05 11.57
CA TYR A 613 -27.08 -19.87 11.70
C TYR A 613 -26.68 -18.82 10.66
N GLU A 614 -27.64 -17.98 10.28
CA GLU A 614 -27.42 -16.82 9.41
C GLU A 614 -27.69 -15.54 10.20
N ILE A 615 -26.75 -14.59 10.15
CA ILE A 615 -26.98 -13.24 10.67
C ILE A 615 -27.61 -12.38 9.57
N ALA A 616 -28.77 -11.79 9.88
CA ALA A 616 -29.54 -10.98 8.94
C ALA A 616 -30.11 -9.72 9.60
N ALA A 617 -30.46 -8.73 8.77
CA ALA A 617 -31.26 -7.58 9.17
C ALA A 617 -32.67 -8.03 9.58
N ARG A 618 -33.16 -7.63 10.76
CA ARG A 618 -34.54 -7.89 11.16
C ARG A 618 -35.47 -6.79 10.67
N ASN A 619 -35.87 -6.86 9.40
CA ASN A 619 -36.78 -5.89 8.76
C ASN A 619 -36.33 -4.43 8.91
N ASP A 620 -35.03 -4.22 9.07
CA ASP A 620 -34.41 -2.92 9.25
C ASP A 620 -33.46 -2.68 8.07
N ALA A 621 -33.85 -1.79 7.17
CA ALA A 621 -33.07 -1.50 5.96
C ALA A 621 -31.77 -0.75 6.26
N ASP A 622 -31.69 -0.12 7.43
CA ASP A 622 -30.57 0.69 7.87
C ASP A 622 -29.61 -0.09 8.78
N ALA A 623 -29.92 -1.37 9.06
CA ALA A 623 -29.03 -2.22 9.83
C ALA A 623 -27.72 -2.45 9.09
N ASN A 624 -26.59 -2.30 9.79
CA ASN A 624 -25.29 -2.55 9.21
C ASN A 624 -24.28 -2.97 10.27
N ILE A 625 -23.21 -3.61 9.81
CA ILE A 625 -22.00 -3.85 10.61
C ILE A 625 -20.91 -3.02 9.95
N THR A 626 -20.34 -2.09 10.70
CA THR A 626 -19.21 -1.28 10.23
C THR A 626 -17.93 -1.73 10.88
N LEU A 627 -16.86 -1.68 10.10
CA LEU A 627 -15.49 -1.92 10.49
C LEU A 627 -14.77 -0.60 10.35
N ASP A 628 -14.25 -0.09 11.45
CA ASP A 628 -13.50 1.15 11.52
C ASP A 628 -12.08 0.87 11.99
N ALA A 629 -11.12 1.06 11.09
CA ALA A 629 -9.69 0.86 11.30
C ALA A 629 -8.94 2.19 11.34
N GLU A 630 -9.64 3.30 11.53
CA GLU A 630 -8.99 4.59 11.73
C GLU A 630 -8.22 4.59 13.06
N ILE A 631 -7.00 5.12 13.02
CA ILE A 631 -6.17 5.29 14.21
C ILE A 631 -6.49 6.68 14.74
N TYR A 632 -6.95 6.76 15.99
CA TYR A 632 -7.03 8.02 16.71
C TYR A 632 -5.64 8.66 16.73
N ALA A 633 -5.50 9.78 16.01
CA ALA A 633 -4.26 10.53 15.89
C ALA A 633 -3.76 11.01 17.26
#